data_AF-A0A2V0PCS8-F1
#
_entry.id   AF-A0A2V0PCS8-F1
#
_cell.length_a   1.000
_cell.length_b   1.000
_cell.length_c   1.000
_cell.angle_alpha   90.00
_cell.angle_beta   90.00
_cell.angle_gamma   90.00
#
_symmetry.space_group_name_H-M   'P 1'
#
loop_
_entity.id
_entity.type
_entity.pdbx_description
1 polymer ?
#
loop_
_entity_poly.entity_id
_entity_poly.type
_entity_poly.pdbx_seq_one_letter_code
_entity_poly.pdbx_strand_id
1 'polypeptide(L)'
;MGDRDLIKPLLARDGEVHFGRVCMKPGKPLTFATLPPRGAAAGSGGGGTGTGSVGGGGASGTLVFGLPGNPVSSFVCFHLVVLPALRKMAGWAAPGLRRVRVKTTAPLRLDPERPEYHRATVAFGPPPGAPPGAPPVWHAVSTGNQISSRILSARSANALLELPRREGLLPAGAEVSALLIGDLGRMPPAAGEGVPATDGFE
;
A
#
# COMPACT_ATOMS: atom_id res chain seq x y z
N MET A 1 -6.28 14.91 -8.83
CA MET A 1 -5.57 14.85 -10.12
C MET A 1 -5.87 16.19 -10.75
N GLY A 2 -4.88 17.08 -10.77
CA GLY A 2 -5.09 18.46 -11.19
C GLY A 2 -5.25 18.54 -12.71
N ASP A 3 -5.67 19.71 -13.19
CA ASP A 3 -5.97 19.96 -14.61
C ASP A 3 -4.74 19.83 -15.53
N ARG A 4 -3.55 19.63 -14.95
CA ARG A 4 -2.26 19.41 -15.63
C ARG A 4 -1.72 17.99 -15.47
N ASP A 5 -2.53 17.03 -15.03
CA ASP A 5 -2.09 15.64 -14.96
C ASP A 5 -2.09 14.99 -16.36
N LEU A 6 -0.89 14.87 -16.93
CA LEU A 6 -0.67 14.34 -18.27
C LEU A 6 -0.58 12.82 -18.32
N ILE A 7 -0.53 12.11 -17.17
CA ILE A 7 -0.31 10.68 -17.15
C ILE A 7 -1.47 9.94 -17.81
N LYS A 8 -2.72 10.28 -17.45
CA LYS A 8 -3.89 9.60 -18.02
C LYS A 8 -4.09 9.86 -19.51
N PRO A 9 -4.04 11.11 -20.01
CA PRO A 9 -4.14 11.36 -21.44
C PRO A 9 -3.07 10.63 -22.26
N LEU A 10 -1.83 10.59 -21.78
CA LEU A 10 -0.74 9.89 -22.48
C LEU A 10 -0.96 8.38 -22.49
N LEU A 11 -1.35 7.79 -21.36
CA LEU A 11 -1.62 6.35 -21.28
C LEU A 11 -2.84 5.93 -22.11
N ALA A 12 -3.87 6.78 -22.18
CA ALA A 12 -5.05 6.52 -23.01
C ALA A 12 -4.78 6.66 -24.51
N ARG A 13 -3.76 7.45 -24.90
CA ARG A 13 -3.32 7.58 -26.30
C ARG A 13 -2.54 6.35 -26.76
N ASP A 14 -1.61 5.89 -25.92
CA ASP A 14 -0.60 4.88 -26.31
C ASP A 14 -0.93 3.46 -25.83
N GLY A 15 -2.05 3.27 -25.13
CA GLY A 15 -2.50 1.97 -24.64
C GLY A 15 -3.90 1.98 -24.03
N GLU A 16 -4.17 1.01 -23.17
CA GLU A 16 -5.47 0.83 -22.53
C GLU A 16 -5.40 1.20 -21.04
N VAL A 17 -6.24 2.15 -20.60
CA VAL A 17 -6.39 2.50 -19.18
C VAL A 17 -7.52 1.69 -18.58
N HIS A 18 -7.19 0.76 -17.67
CA HIS A 18 -8.14 -0.13 -17.01
C HIS A 18 -8.94 0.59 -15.91
N PHE A 19 -8.25 1.41 -15.13
CA PHE A 19 -8.88 2.30 -14.14
C PHE A 19 -7.97 3.48 -13.82
N GLY A 20 -8.56 4.57 -13.32
CA GLY A 20 -7.84 5.79 -12.95
C GLY A 20 -8.13 6.31 -11.54
N ARG A 21 -9.02 5.65 -10.80
CA ARG A 21 -9.36 5.98 -9.40
C ARG A 21 -9.76 4.71 -8.68
N VAL A 22 -9.46 4.65 -7.38
CA VAL A 22 -9.85 3.54 -6.51
C VAL A 22 -10.56 4.09 -5.27
N CYS A 23 -11.61 3.41 -4.84
CA CYS A 23 -12.34 3.74 -3.61
C CYS A 23 -11.55 3.27 -2.39
N MET A 24 -10.54 4.05 -1.99
CA MET A 24 -9.69 3.76 -0.83
C MET A 24 -9.08 5.03 -0.23
N LYS A 25 -8.61 4.91 1.01
CA LYS A 25 -7.84 5.92 1.73
C LYS A 25 -6.60 5.28 2.39
N PRO A 26 -5.42 5.88 2.27
CA PRO A 26 -5.01 6.84 1.24
C PRO A 26 -5.00 6.19 -0.16
N GLY A 27 -4.77 6.96 -1.24
CA GLY A 27 -4.58 6.37 -2.58
C GLY A 27 -5.72 6.51 -3.60
N LYS A 28 -6.67 7.44 -3.43
CA LYS A 28 -7.77 7.68 -4.40
C LYS A 28 -7.31 7.76 -5.87
N PRO A 29 -6.30 8.59 -6.24
CA PRO A 29 -5.79 8.60 -7.60
C PRO A 29 -4.77 7.47 -7.78
N LEU A 30 -5.18 6.39 -8.41
CA LEU A 30 -4.32 5.29 -8.82
C LEU A 30 -4.72 4.89 -10.23
N THR A 31 -3.76 4.90 -11.16
CA THR A 31 -3.99 4.52 -12.55
C THR A 31 -3.30 3.19 -12.84
N PHE A 32 -4.01 2.30 -13.53
CA PHE A 32 -3.43 1.08 -14.08
C PHE A 32 -3.71 1.03 -15.59
N ALA A 33 -2.68 0.75 -16.38
CA ALA A 33 -2.77 0.70 -17.82
C ALA A 33 -1.88 -0.40 -18.41
N THR A 34 -2.18 -0.82 -19.63
CA THR A 34 -1.36 -1.72 -20.43
C THR A 34 -0.94 -1.03 -21.72
N LEU A 35 0.36 -1.01 -21.99
CA LEU A 35 0.92 -0.56 -23.27
C LEU A 35 1.23 -1.79 -24.14
N PRO A 36 1.09 -1.70 -25.48
CA PRO A 36 1.47 -2.78 -26.38
C PRO A 36 2.98 -3.07 -26.32
N PRO A 37 3.43 -4.25 -26.77
CA PRO A 37 4.84 -4.60 -26.87
C PRO A 37 5.61 -3.56 -27.71
N ARG A 38 6.83 -3.25 -27.28
CA ARG A 38 7.71 -2.31 -27.98
C ARG A 38 7.99 -2.85 -29.39
N GLY A 39 7.59 -2.10 -30.42
CA GLY A 39 7.73 -2.49 -31.84
C GLY A 39 6.42 -2.88 -32.54
N ALA A 40 5.33 -3.14 -31.82
CA ALA A 40 4.02 -3.43 -32.43
C ALA A 40 3.33 -2.17 -33.01
N ALA A 41 3.74 -0.97 -32.57
CA ALA A 41 3.22 0.31 -33.05
C ALA A 41 4.01 0.90 -34.24
N ALA A 42 5.05 0.23 -34.74
CA ALA A 42 5.88 0.72 -35.85
C ALA A 42 5.37 0.21 -37.21
N GLY A 43 4.16 0.62 -37.57
CA GLY A 43 3.62 0.55 -38.92
C GLY A 43 3.61 1.92 -39.58
N SER A 44 4.80 2.43 -39.92
CA SER A 44 5.15 3.39 -41.00
C SER A 44 6.23 4.41 -40.57
N GLY A 45 7.47 4.16 -40.99
CA GLY A 45 8.53 5.18 -41.09
C GLY A 45 9.89 4.86 -40.44
N GLY A 46 10.84 4.36 -41.25
CA GLY A 46 12.25 4.79 -41.23
C GLY A 46 13.22 4.24 -40.17
N GLY A 47 14.02 3.26 -40.58
CA GLY A 47 15.45 3.02 -40.28
C GLY A 47 16.06 3.44 -38.94
N GLY A 48 16.47 2.44 -38.14
CA GLY A 48 17.40 2.64 -37.03
C GLY A 48 17.88 1.32 -36.42
N THR A 49 19.12 0.94 -36.72
CA THR A 49 19.84 -0.21 -36.13
C THR A 49 20.26 0.11 -34.70
N GLY A 50 19.81 -0.69 -33.73
CA GLY A 50 20.21 -0.59 -32.32
C GLY A 50 20.03 -1.91 -31.59
N THR A 51 21.14 -2.60 -31.39
CA THR A 51 21.27 -3.90 -30.70
C THR A 51 21.00 -3.79 -29.20
N GLY A 52 20.14 -4.66 -28.67
CA GLY A 52 19.87 -4.78 -27.24
C GLY A 52 18.83 -5.86 -26.95
N SER A 53 19.07 -7.08 -27.44
CA SER A 53 18.25 -8.25 -27.13
C SER A 53 18.56 -8.73 -25.71
N VAL A 54 17.58 -8.61 -24.81
CA VAL A 54 17.48 -9.49 -23.64
C VAL A 54 16.32 -10.43 -23.93
N GLY A 55 16.65 -11.70 -24.16
CA GLY A 55 15.69 -12.73 -24.56
C GLY A 55 14.80 -13.21 -23.41
N GLY A 56 13.58 -13.63 -23.77
CA GLY A 56 12.80 -14.62 -23.03
C GLY A 56 11.37 -14.22 -22.64
N GLY A 57 10.41 -14.28 -23.57
CA GLY A 57 8.96 -14.26 -23.27
C GLY A 57 8.16 -13.53 -24.35
N GLY A 58 7.27 -14.24 -25.05
CA GLY A 58 6.50 -13.72 -26.19
C GLY A 58 5.76 -12.41 -25.91
N ALA A 59 5.60 -11.60 -26.96
CA ALA A 59 4.94 -10.29 -27.08
C ALA A 59 3.89 -9.89 -26.01
N SER A 60 4.31 -9.76 -24.75
CA SER A 60 3.44 -9.31 -23.66
C SER A 60 3.57 -7.80 -23.50
N GLY A 61 2.44 -7.11 -23.44
CA GLY A 61 2.40 -5.67 -23.20
C GLY A 61 3.08 -5.25 -21.90
N THR A 62 3.42 -3.96 -21.79
CA THR A 62 4.01 -3.39 -20.56
C THR A 62 2.91 -2.95 -19.60
N LEU A 63 2.98 -3.40 -18.34
CA LEU A 63 2.11 -2.93 -17.27
C LEU A 63 2.58 -1.57 -16.75
N VAL A 64 1.67 -0.61 -16.63
CA VAL A 64 1.97 0.74 -16.11
C VAL A 64 1.13 1.04 -14.89
N PHE A 65 1.79 1.45 -13.80
CA PHE A 65 1.16 1.85 -12.54
C PHE A 65 1.41 3.35 -12.29
N GLY A 66 0.39 4.17 -12.51
CA GLY A 66 0.40 5.59 -12.16
C GLY A 66 0.08 5.78 -10.68
N LEU A 67 1.10 5.73 -9.83
CA LEU A 67 0.95 5.91 -8.38
C LEU A 67 0.62 7.37 -8.00
N PRO A 68 -0.11 7.59 -6.89
CA PRO A 68 -0.35 8.93 -6.35
C PRO A 68 0.95 9.69 -6.02
N GLY A 69 0.97 11.02 -6.22
CA GLY A 69 2.13 11.86 -5.86
C GLY A 69 2.38 12.02 -4.34
N ASN A 70 1.35 11.85 -3.51
CA ASN A 70 1.51 11.95 -2.05
C ASN A 70 2.30 10.73 -1.51
N PRO A 71 3.38 10.92 -0.71
CA PRO A 71 4.29 9.83 -0.34
C PRO A 71 3.63 8.61 0.30
N VAL A 72 2.73 8.81 1.28
CA VAL A 72 2.03 7.68 1.92
C VAL A 72 1.08 7.00 0.94
N SER A 73 0.41 7.78 0.09
CA SER A 73 -0.50 7.21 -0.91
C SER A 73 0.27 6.33 -1.89
N SER A 74 1.44 6.79 -2.38
CA SER A 74 2.33 6.00 -3.23
C SER A 74 2.79 4.72 -2.52
N PHE A 75 3.26 4.84 -1.27
CA PHE A 75 3.70 3.71 -0.45
C PHE A 75 2.61 2.65 -0.25
N VAL A 76 1.39 3.07 0.11
CA VAL A 76 0.25 2.14 0.30
C VAL A 76 -0.16 1.50 -1.02
N CYS A 77 -0.29 2.28 -2.09
CA CYS A 77 -0.63 1.75 -3.41
C CYS A 77 0.44 0.76 -3.93
N PHE A 78 1.72 1.03 -3.73
CA PHE A 78 2.79 0.09 -4.08
C PHE A 78 2.58 -1.28 -3.43
N HIS A 79 2.34 -1.32 -2.13
CA HIS A 79 2.15 -2.57 -1.40
C HIS A 79 0.87 -3.32 -1.81
N LEU A 80 -0.20 -2.60 -2.14
CA LEU A 80 -1.49 -3.22 -2.46
C LEU A 80 -1.62 -3.67 -3.91
N VAL A 81 -0.96 -3.00 -4.86
CA VAL A 81 -1.13 -3.31 -6.29
C VAL A 81 0.17 -3.66 -7.02
N VAL A 82 1.26 -2.93 -6.78
CA VAL A 82 2.51 -3.13 -7.52
C VAL A 82 3.23 -4.38 -7.02
N LEU A 83 3.39 -4.52 -5.71
CA LEU A 83 4.08 -5.66 -5.11
C LEU A 83 3.40 -7.00 -5.44
N PRO A 84 2.06 -7.16 -5.35
CA PRO A 84 1.40 -8.37 -5.80
C PRO A 84 1.57 -8.64 -7.30
N ALA A 85 1.55 -7.60 -8.15
CA ALA A 85 1.80 -7.77 -9.58
C ALA A 85 3.22 -8.28 -9.84
N LEU A 86 4.24 -7.68 -9.21
CA LEU A 86 5.63 -8.13 -9.30
C LEU A 86 5.80 -9.57 -8.82
N ARG A 87 5.20 -9.93 -7.68
CA ARG A 87 5.22 -11.30 -7.14
C ARG A 87 4.56 -12.29 -8.11
N LYS A 88 3.43 -11.91 -8.71
CA LYS A 88 2.74 -12.75 -9.71
C LYS A 88 3.61 -12.95 -10.95
N MET A 89 4.25 -11.90 -11.45
CA MET A 89 5.18 -11.97 -12.59
C MET A 89 6.41 -12.83 -12.25
N ALA A 90 6.86 -12.82 -11.00
CA ALA A 90 7.95 -13.66 -10.51
C ALA A 90 7.51 -15.12 -10.20
N GLY A 91 6.28 -15.52 -10.52
CA GLY A 91 5.80 -16.90 -10.35
C GLY A 91 5.36 -17.27 -8.93
N TRP A 92 5.08 -16.31 -8.04
CA TRP A 92 4.63 -16.61 -6.69
C TRP A 92 3.22 -17.23 -6.71
N ALA A 93 3.05 -18.35 -6.00
CA ALA A 93 1.75 -19.02 -5.86
C ALA A 93 0.73 -18.17 -5.11
N ALA A 94 1.18 -17.43 -4.08
CA ALA A 94 0.38 -16.51 -3.28
C ALA A 94 0.98 -15.09 -3.35
N PRO A 95 0.66 -14.30 -4.39
CA PRO A 95 1.30 -13.00 -4.62
C PRO A 95 0.81 -11.89 -3.67
N GLY A 96 -0.34 -12.08 -3.02
CA GLY A 96 -0.94 -11.09 -2.12
C GLY A 96 -0.12 -10.85 -0.84
N LEU A 97 -0.46 -9.78 -0.13
CA LEU A 97 0.05 -9.56 1.23
C LEU A 97 -0.59 -10.58 2.19
N ARG A 98 0.18 -11.02 3.18
CA ARG A 98 -0.33 -11.89 4.24
C ARG A 98 -1.32 -11.09 5.10
N ARG A 99 -2.50 -11.66 5.31
CA ARG A 99 -3.57 -11.08 6.11
C ARG A 99 -3.65 -11.78 7.46
N VAL A 100 -3.75 -11.02 8.54
CA VAL A 100 -3.88 -11.52 9.92
C VAL A 100 -5.01 -10.79 10.66
N ARG A 101 -5.50 -11.38 11.76
CA ARG A 101 -6.45 -10.73 12.67
C ARG A 101 -5.69 -10.14 13.86
N VAL A 102 -5.98 -8.89 14.19
CA VAL A 102 -5.32 -8.14 15.27
C VAL A 102 -6.34 -7.33 16.06
N LYS A 103 -6.07 -7.11 17.34
CA LYS A 103 -6.87 -6.20 18.18
C LYS A 103 -6.30 -4.78 18.15
N THR A 104 -7.15 -3.78 17.96
CA THR A 104 -6.74 -2.38 18.11
C THR A 104 -6.36 -2.07 19.56
N THR A 105 -5.35 -1.25 19.79
CA THR A 105 -4.96 -0.84 21.16
C THR A 105 -5.61 0.46 21.61
N ALA A 106 -6.13 1.24 20.66
CA ALA A 106 -6.81 2.51 20.91
C ALA A 106 -8.02 2.67 19.97
N PRO A 107 -8.98 3.55 20.29
CA PRO A 107 -10.08 3.83 19.39
C PRO A 107 -9.61 4.49 18.09
N LEU A 108 -10.17 4.09 16.95
CA LEU A 108 -9.80 4.61 15.63
C LEU A 108 -11.00 5.28 14.96
N ARG A 109 -10.83 6.51 14.47
CA ARG A 109 -11.85 7.21 13.68
C ARG A 109 -12.00 6.53 12.32
N LEU A 110 -13.24 6.21 11.95
CA LEU A 110 -13.55 5.62 10.66
C LEU A 110 -13.91 6.70 9.64
N ASP A 111 -13.65 6.39 8.37
CA ASP A 111 -13.94 7.27 7.25
C ASP A 111 -15.29 6.90 6.61
N PRO A 112 -16.26 7.83 6.54
CA PRO A 112 -17.61 7.53 6.02
C PRO A 112 -17.63 7.40 4.50
N GLU A 113 -16.60 7.89 3.79
CA GLU A 113 -16.58 7.92 2.33
C GLU A 113 -15.85 6.72 1.73
N ARG A 114 -14.78 6.25 2.37
CA ARG A 114 -13.88 5.25 1.77
C ARG A 114 -13.33 4.28 2.83
N PRO A 115 -13.12 3.01 2.48
CA PRO A 115 -12.35 2.12 3.34
C PRO A 115 -10.92 2.65 3.49
N GLU A 116 -10.34 2.48 4.69
CA GLU A 116 -9.02 3.00 5.03
C GLU A 116 -8.01 1.87 5.26
N TYR A 117 -6.86 2.00 4.61
CA TYR A 117 -5.65 1.22 4.85
C TYR A 117 -4.77 1.98 5.85
N HIS A 118 -5.08 1.78 7.13
CA HIS A 118 -4.51 2.52 8.25
C HIS A 118 -3.14 1.97 8.63
N ARG A 119 -2.11 2.80 8.66
CA ARG A 119 -0.76 2.34 9.00
C ARG A 119 -0.68 2.02 10.49
N ALA A 120 -0.15 0.85 10.80
CA ALA A 120 0.01 0.38 12.17
C ALA A 120 1.29 -0.45 12.36
N THR A 121 1.75 -0.51 13.61
CA THR A 121 2.70 -1.51 14.08
C THR A 121 1.92 -2.66 14.70
N VAL A 122 2.04 -3.84 14.10
CA VAL A 122 1.50 -5.11 14.59
C VAL A 122 2.58 -5.88 15.33
N ALA A 123 2.24 -6.42 16.50
CA ALA A 123 3.10 -7.28 17.29
C ALA A 123 2.29 -8.39 17.98
N PHE A 124 2.98 -9.44 18.39
CA PHE A 124 2.43 -10.48 19.25
C PHE A 124 3.00 -10.33 20.66
N GLY A 125 2.14 -10.18 21.65
CA GLY A 125 2.56 -9.97 23.03
C GLY A 125 1.46 -9.31 23.87
N PRO A 126 1.76 -8.98 25.14
CA PRO A 126 0.87 -8.15 25.95
C PRO A 126 0.65 -6.81 25.25
N PRO A 127 -0.60 -6.37 25.01
CA PRO A 127 -0.83 -5.07 24.40
C PRO A 127 -0.40 -3.95 25.37
N PRO A 128 -0.02 -2.76 24.86
CA PRO A 128 0.30 -1.61 25.70
C PRO A 128 -0.80 -1.32 26.72
N GLY A 129 -0.42 -1.16 27.99
CA GLY A 129 -1.35 -0.93 29.11
C GLY A 129 -2.05 -2.19 29.64
N ALA A 130 -1.69 -3.40 29.19
CA ALA A 130 -2.23 -4.63 29.75
C ALA A 130 -1.75 -4.88 31.19
N PRO A 131 -2.59 -5.50 32.05
CA PRO A 131 -2.17 -5.86 33.40
C PRO A 131 -1.04 -6.90 33.39
N PRO A 132 -0.23 -6.98 34.45
CA PRO A 132 0.77 -8.03 34.61
C PRO A 132 0.16 -9.42 34.45
N GLY A 133 0.81 -10.28 33.66
CA GLY A 133 0.34 -11.64 33.38
C GLY A 133 -0.76 -11.75 32.31
N ALA A 134 -1.14 -10.66 31.63
CA ALA A 134 -2.08 -10.73 30.52
C ALA A 134 -1.57 -11.67 29.41
N PRO A 135 -2.44 -12.51 28.81
CA PRO A 135 -2.04 -13.41 27.76
C PRO A 135 -1.59 -12.64 26.51
N PRO A 136 -0.59 -13.14 25.77
CA PRO A 136 -0.14 -12.49 24.56
C PRO A 136 -1.22 -12.55 23.48
N VAL A 137 -1.40 -11.44 22.77
CA VAL A 137 -2.33 -11.36 21.64
C VAL A 137 -1.66 -10.64 20.48
N TRP A 138 -2.16 -10.91 19.27
CA TRP A 138 -1.89 -10.07 18.12
C TRP A 138 -2.59 -8.74 18.30
N HIS A 139 -1.83 -7.66 18.39
CA HIS A 139 -2.35 -6.32 18.58
C HIS A 139 -1.75 -5.34 17.58
N ALA A 140 -2.46 -4.24 17.33
CA ALA A 140 -2.06 -3.19 16.42
C ALA A 140 -2.07 -1.82 17.10
N VAL A 141 -0.94 -1.13 17.04
CA VAL A 141 -0.76 0.25 17.48
C VAL A 141 -0.79 1.16 16.26
N SER A 142 -1.66 2.16 16.25
CA SER A 142 -1.68 3.17 15.20
C SER A 142 -0.35 3.93 15.14
N THR A 143 0.12 4.27 13.94
CA THR A 143 1.27 5.16 13.77
C THR A 143 0.92 6.65 13.95
N GLY A 144 -0.24 6.96 14.55
CA GLY A 144 -0.71 8.32 14.79
C GLY A 144 -1.35 8.96 13.56
N ASN A 145 -1.04 10.23 13.29
CA ASN A 145 -1.69 11.02 12.24
C ASN A 145 -1.56 10.37 10.84
N GLN A 146 -2.71 10.09 10.22
CA GLN A 146 -2.81 9.34 8.98
C GLN A 146 -2.85 10.17 7.69
N ILE A 147 -2.60 11.48 7.74
CA ILE A 147 -2.58 12.34 6.54
C ILE A 147 -1.61 11.78 5.48
N SER A 148 -2.06 11.82 4.22
CA SER A 148 -1.36 11.13 3.12
C SER A 148 -0.03 11.76 2.67
N SER A 149 0.24 13.01 3.04
CA SER A 149 1.53 13.67 2.81
C SER A 149 2.57 13.35 3.90
N ARG A 150 2.14 12.85 5.07
CA ARG A 150 3.00 12.63 6.24
C ARG A 150 3.71 11.27 6.15
N ILE A 151 4.81 11.21 5.42
CA ILE A 151 5.59 9.96 5.25
C ILE A 151 6.06 9.33 6.57
N LEU A 152 6.23 10.13 7.64
CA LEU A 152 6.58 9.63 8.98
C LEU A 152 5.60 8.57 9.52
N SER A 153 4.34 8.61 9.11
CA SER A 153 3.36 7.57 9.45
C SER A 153 3.67 6.19 8.86
N ALA A 154 4.56 6.10 7.86
CA ALA A 154 5.01 4.83 7.29
C ALA A 154 6.27 4.28 7.98
N ARG A 155 7.03 5.11 8.73
CA ARG A 155 8.35 4.75 9.29
C ARG A 155 8.31 3.47 10.15
N SER A 156 7.32 3.36 11.02
CA SER A 156 7.20 2.23 11.96
C SER A 156 6.08 1.26 11.56
N ALA A 157 5.46 1.47 10.39
CA ALA A 157 4.36 0.65 9.93
C ALA A 157 4.89 -0.67 9.37
N ASN A 158 4.51 -1.78 9.99
CA ASN A 158 4.72 -3.13 9.43
C ASN A 158 3.40 -3.75 8.95
N ALA A 159 2.27 -3.05 9.11
CA ALA A 159 0.98 -3.48 8.63
C ALA A 159 0.08 -2.31 8.17
N LEU A 160 -0.89 -2.66 7.34
CA LEU A 160 -2.03 -1.83 6.97
C LEU A 160 -3.30 -2.46 7.53
N LEU A 161 -3.96 -1.81 8.48
CA LEU A 161 -5.27 -2.24 8.98
C LEU A 161 -6.33 -1.92 7.93
N GLU A 162 -7.25 -2.85 7.71
CA GLU A 162 -8.36 -2.69 6.79
C GLU A 162 -9.57 -2.20 7.55
N LEU A 163 -9.74 -0.89 7.61
CA LEU A 163 -10.85 -0.24 8.30
C LEU A 163 -12.02 -0.06 7.32
N PRO A 164 -13.26 -0.40 7.72
CA PRO A 164 -14.40 -0.31 6.85
C PRO A 164 -14.78 1.14 6.56
N ARG A 165 -15.43 1.37 5.42
CA ARG A 165 -16.15 2.61 5.14
C ARG A 165 -17.36 2.71 6.07
N ARG A 166 -17.26 3.53 7.10
CA ARG A 166 -18.33 3.75 8.09
C ARG A 166 -18.08 5.06 8.82
N GLU A 167 -19.14 5.71 9.28
CA GLU A 167 -19.01 6.81 10.22
C GLU A 167 -18.70 6.30 11.64
N GLY A 168 -18.13 7.18 12.47
CA GLY A 168 -17.96 6.94 13.89
C GLY A 168 -16.58 6.41 14.28
N LEU A 169 -16.55 5.71 15.41
CA LEU A 169 -15.33 5.25 16.07
C LEU A 169 -15.34 3.72 16.13
N LEU A 170 -14.21 3.12 15.77
CA LEU A 170 -13.91 1.73 16.11
C LEU A 170 -13.33 1.71 17.53
N PRO A 171 -13.90 0.96 18.49
CA PRO A 171 -13.39 0.96 19.86
C PRO A 171 -12.01 0.28 19.97
N ALA A 172 -11.30 0.57 21.07
CA ALA A 172 -10.11 -0.21 21.45
C ALA A 172 -10.52 -1.67 21.73
N GLY A 173 -9.61 -2.60 21.45
CA GLY A 173 -9.82 -4.04 21.57
C GLY A 173 -10.63 -4.65 20.41
N ALA A 174 -11.13 -3.84 19.48
CA ALA A 174 -11.84 -4.33 18.31
C ALA A 174 -10.91 -5.17 17.42
N GLU A 175 -11.42 -6.31 16.95
CA GLU A 175 -10.68 -7.15 16.02
C GLU A 175 -10.82 -6.62 14.59
N VAL A 176 -9.69 -6.42 13.92
CA VAL A 176 -9.62 -5.98 12.53
C VAL A 176 -8.70 -6.87 11.72
N SER A 177 -8.89 -6.83 10.40
CA SER A 177 -7.96 -7.44 9.47
C SER A 177 -6.76 -6.51 9.24
N ALA A 178 -5.56 -7.08 9.15
CA ALA A 178 -4.33 -6.36 8.90
C ALA A 178 -3.50 -7.05 7.81
N LEU A 179 -3.06 -6.28 6.82
CA LEU A 179 -2.15 -6.71 5.77
C LEU A 179 -0.71 -6.44 6.20
N LEU A 180 0.10 -7.47 6.33
CA LEU A 180 1.50 -7.36 6.69
C LEU A 180 2.32 -6.84 5.50
N ILE A 181 3.07 -5.76 5.74
CA ILE A 181 3.95 -5.10 4.76
C ILE A 181 5.43 -5.16 5.18
N GLY A 182 5.72 -5.52 6.42
CA GLY A 182 7.08 -5.77 6.93
C GLY A 182 7.27 -7.22 7.41
N ASP A 183 8.53 -7.63 7.59
CA ASP A 183 8.88 -8.91 8.20
C ASP A 183 8.75 -8.82 9.72
N LEU A 184 7.80 -9.56 10.29
CA LEU A 184 7.54 -9.58 11.74
C LEU A 184 8.71 -10.17 12.53
N GLY A 185 9.53 -11.04 11.92
CA GLY A 185 10.71 -11.64 12.58
C GLY A 185 11.93 -10.72 12.67
N ARG A 186 11.89 -9.57 11.98
CA ARG A 186 12.97 -8.56 11.96
C ARG A 186 12.57 -7.23 12.57
N MET A 187 11.34 -7.10 13.07
CA MET A 187 10.85 -5.85 13.65
C MET A 187 11.24 -5.75 15.14
N PRO A 188 11.74 -4.59 15.60
CA PRO A 188 11.91 -4.34 17.02
C PRO A 188 10.55 -4.44 17.74
N PRO A 189 10.51 -4.88 19.00
CA PRO A 189 9.28 -5.03 19.76
C PRO A 189 8.46 -3.72 19.78
N ALA A 190 7.13 -3.85 19.75
CA ALA A 190 6.24 -2.70 19.83
C ALA A 190 6.42 -2.00 21.18
N ALA A 191 7.05 -0.82 21.15
CA ALA A 191 7.20 0.15 22.24
C ALA A 191 7.44 -0.47 23.64
N GLY A 192 8.71 -0.65 23.98
CA GLY A 192 9.16 -1.06 25.32
C GLY A 192 10.67 -0.88 25.52
N GLU A 193 11.46 -1.04 24.46
CA GLU A 193 12.89 -0.70 24.47
C GLU A 193 13.27 -0.10 23.11
N GLY A 194 13.67 1.18 23.09
CA GLY A 194 14.48 1.77 22.01
C GLY A 194 13.80 2.33 20.76
N VAL A 195 12.47 2.35 20.63
CA VAL A 195 11.80 3.08 19.53
C VAL A 195 11.25 4.41 20.08
N PRO A 196 11.78 5.58 19.65
CA PRO A 196 11.24 6.85 20.11
C PRO A 196 9.79 6.99 19.62
N ALA A 197 8.85 7.02 20.57
CA ALA A 197 7.59 7.69 20.34
C ALA A 197 7.96 9.13 20.00
N THR A 198 7.63 9.59 18.80
CA THR A 198 7.69 11.02 18.54
C THR A 198 6.52 11.61 19.28
N ASP A 199 6.77 12.15 20.48
CA ASP A 199 5.91 13.18 21.02
C ASP A 199 5.70 14.19 19.90
N GLY A 200 4.45 14.43 19.55
CA GLY A 200 4.12 15.38 18.49
C GLY A 200 4.79 16.71 18.85
N PHE A 201 5.58 17.26 17.93
CA PHE A 201 5.89 18.68 18.01
C PHE A 201 4.55 19.43 17.91
N GLU A 202 4.31 20.29 18.91
CA GLU A 202 3.26 21.33 18.88
C GLU A 202 3.36 22.18 17.59
#